data_AF-A0A432QXK1-F1
#
_entry.id   AF-A0A432QXK1-F1
#
_cell.length_a   1.000
_cell.length_b   1.000
_cell.length_c   1.000
_cell.angle_alpha   90.00
_cell.angle_beta   90.00
_cell.angle_gamma   90.00
#
_symmetry.space_group_name_H-M   'P 1'
#
loop_
_entity.id
_entity.type
_entity.pdbx_description
1 polymer ?
#
loop_
_entity_poly.entity_id
_entity_poly.type
_entity_poly.pdbx_seq_one_letter_code
_entity_poly.pdbx_strand_id
1 'polypeptide(L)'
;MERRVEIYGKDGSLVASWEVERDVCEKFFSLSDGELLMEVVTLLIVNLKEETGVDFTPNMILNELSKVVVCGREVEVEGGNPAF
;
A
#
# COMPACT_ATOMS: atom_id res chain seq x y z
N MET A 1 -8.10 -4.82 -17.05
CA MET A 1 -7.79 -4.96 -15.63
C MET A 1 -6.53 -4.15 -15.39
N GLU A 2 -6.60 -3.12 -14.57
CA GLU A 2 -5.41 -2.35 -14.19
C GLU A 2 -4.49 -3.27 -13.39
N ARG A 3 -3.20 -3.29 -13.74
CA ARG A 3 -2.19 -4.19 -13.14
C ARG A 3 -1.17 -3.36 -12.40
N ARG A 4 -1.67 -2.57 -11.46
CA ARG A 4 -0.91 -1.53 -10.78
C ARG A 4 -1.27 -1.52 -9.31
N VAL A 5 -0.26 -1.30 -8.50
CA VAL A 5 -0.42 -0.91 -7.10
C VAL A 5 -0.16 0.57 -7.00
N GLU A 6 -1.01 1.26 -6.25
CA GLU A 6 -0.89 2.68 -5.96
C GLU A 6 -1.08 2.90 -4.47
N ILE A 7 -0.17 3.66 -3.88
CA ILE A 7 -0.20 4.00 -2.46
C ILE A 7 -0.40 5.50 -2.35
N TYR A 8 -1.39 5.91 -1.56
CA TYR A 8 -1.75 7.30 -1.36
C TYR A 8 -1.48 7.73 0.09
N GLY A 9 -0.88 8.91 0.25
CA GLY A 9 -0.62 9.53 1.54
C GLY A 9 -1.88 10.14 2.16
N LYS A 10 -1.82 10.55 3.43
CA LYS A 10 -2.95 11.21 4.13
C LYS A 10 -3.47 12.47 3.44
N ASP A 11 -2.59 13.17 2.72
CA ASP A 11 -2.90 14.37 1.96
C ASP A 11 -3.57 14.07 0.59
N GLY A 12 -3.77 12.79 0.26
CA GLY A 12 -4.31 12.33 -1.01
C GLY A 12 -3.27 12.29 -2.14
N SER A 13 -2.00 12.60 -1.86
CA SER A 13 -0.93 12.52 -2.86
C SER A 13 -0.57 11.07 -3.16
N LEU A 14 -0.17 10.79 -4.40
CA LEU A 14 0.38 9.49 -4.79
C LEU A 14 1.81 9.38 -4.26
N VAL A 15 2.03 8.48 -3.31
CA VAL A 15 3.34 8.21 -2.69
C VAL A 15 4.16 7.27 -3.55
N ALA A 16 3.56 6.18 -4.01
CA ALA A 16 4.25 5.17 -4.81
C ALA A 16 3.28 4.50 -5.79
N SER A 17 3.81 4.11 -6.95
CA SER A 17 3.07 3.33 -7.92
C SER A 17 4.00 2.41 -8.70
N TRP A 18 3.59 1.15 -8.88
CA TRP A 18 4.33 0.20 -9.68
C TRP A 18 3.39 -0.80 -10.38
N GLU A 19 3.83 -1.32 -11.51
CA GLU A 19 3.12 -2.38 -12.20
C GLU A 19 3.40 -3.74 -11.55
N VAL A 20 2.39 -4.60 -11.53
CA VAL A 20 2.48 -5.96 -10.99
C VAL A 20 2.05 -6.97 -12.04
N GLU A 21 2.55 -8.20 -11.89
CA GLU A 21 2.12 -9.31 -12.72
C GLU A 21 0.67 -9.73 -12.40
N ARG A 22 0.06 -10.47 -13.32
CA ARG A 22 -1.35 -10.85 -13.22
C ARG A 22 -1.61 -11.79 -12.03
N ASP A 23 -0.71 -12.73 -11.82
CA ASP A 23 -0.72 -13.67 -10.69
C ASP A 23 -0.65 -12.94 -9.34
N VAL A 24 0.13 -11.85 -9.25
CA VAL A 24 0.18 -10.98 -8.07
C VAL A 24 -1.16 -10.31 -7.82
N CYS A 25 -1.82 -9.79 -8.86
CA CYS A 25 -3.18 -9.26 -8.73
C CYS A 25 -4.16 -10.34 -8.23
N GLU A 26 -4.13 -11.54 -8.81
CA GLU A 26 -5.01 -12.64 -8.42
C GLU A 26 -4.78 -13.04 -6.95
N LYS A 27 -3.52 -13.07 -6.49
CA LYS A 27 -3.18 -13.27 -5.08
C LYS A 27 -3.78 -12.18 -4.21
N PHE A 28 -3.61 -10.91 -4.56
CA PHE A 28 -4.14 -9.78 -3.80
C PHE A 28 -5.67 -9.76 -3.72
N PHE A 29 -6.38 -10.21 -4.76
CA PHE A 29 -7.84 -10.37 -4.70
C PHE A 29 -8.31 -11.44 -3.72
N SER A 30 -7.47 -12.42 -3.41
CA SER A 30 -7.81 -13.48 -2.45
C SER A 30 -7.60 -13.10 -0.99
N LEU A 31 -6.91 -11.98 -0.72
CA LEU A 31 -6.61 -11.48 0.62
C LEU A 31 -7.76 -10.64 1.19
N SER A 32 -7.94 -10.71 2.51
CA SER A 32 -8.72 -9.70 3.25
C SER A 32 -8.06 -8.32 3.16
N ASP A 33 -8.80 -7.26 3.47
CA ASP A 33 -8.27 -5.89 3.42
C ASP A 33 -7.05 -5.72 4.35
N GLY A 34 -7.12 -6.26 5.57
CA GLY A 34 -6.00 -6.21 6.53
C GLY A 34 -4.75 -6.96 6.04
N GLU A 35 -4.92 -8.15 5.48
CA GLU A 35 -3.81 -8.92 4.90
C GLU A 35 -3.21 -8.20 3.70
N LEU A 36 -4.04 -7.63 2.82
CA LEU A 36 -3.60 -6.88 1.66
C LEU A 36 -2.76 -5.66 2.07
N LEU A 37 -3.25 -4.88 3.05
CA LEU A 37 -2.55 -3.71 3.56
C LEU A 37 -1.18 -4.07 4.13
N MET A 38 -1.11 -5.13 4.95
CA MET A 38 0.16 -5.59 5.52
C MET A 38 1.16 -6.01 4.45
N GLU A 39 0.70 -6.68 3.39
CA GLU A 39 1.57 -7.15 2.32
C GLU A 39 2.12 -5.99 1.48
N VAL A 40 1.26 -5.04 1.12
CA VAL A 40 1.68 -3.84 0.37
C VAL A 40 2.62 -2.97 1.20
N VAL A 41 2.34 -2.78 2.49
CA VAL A 41 3.21 -2.01 3.38
C VAL A 41 4.54 -2.70 3.60
N THR A 42 4.57 -4.03 3.73
CA THR A 42 5.82 -4.79 3.85
C THR A 42 6.69 -4.61 2.62
N LEU A 43 6.11 -4.67 1.42
CA LEU A 43 6.83 -4.41 0.17
C LEU A 43 7.36 -2.99 0.11
N LEU A 44 6.56 -1.99 0.52
CA LEU A 44 7.01 -0.61 0.56
C LEU A 44 8.18 -0.42 1.54
N ILE A 45 8.13 -1.03 2.73
CA ILE A 45 9.21 -0.96 3.73
C ILE A 45 10.51 -1.53 3.18
N VAL A 46 10.45 -2.67 2.49
CA VAL A 46 11.64 -3.29 1.87
C VAL A 46 12.25 -2.32 0.86
N ASN A 47 11.45 -1.74 -0.04
CA ASN A 47 11.93 -0.76 -1.02
C ASN A 47 12.51 0.49 -0.35
N LEU A 48 11.80 1.08 0.61
CA LEU A 48 12.27 2.27 1.33
C LEU A 48 13.58 2.02 2.07
N LYS A 49 13.74 0.84 2.67
CA LYS A 49 14.98 0.46 3.33
C LYS A 49 16.13 0.33 2.34
N GLU A 50 15.90 -0.26 1.17
CA GLU A 50 16.90 -0.36 0.11
C GLU A 50 17.34 1.01 -0.42
N GLU A 51 16.40 1.96 -0.54
CA GLU A 51 16.68 3.32 -1.05
C GLU A 51 17.31 4.24 0.00
N THR A 52 16.85 4.19 1.24
CA THR A 52 17.20 5.17 2.27
C THR A 52 18.19 4.64 3.31
N GLY A 53 18.34 3.32 3.42
CA GLY A 53 19.08 2.66 4.50
C GLY A 53 18.39 2.74 5.87
N VAL A 54 17.16 3.26 5.94
CA VAL A 54 16.40 3.44 7.18
C VAL A 54 15.43 2.28 7.38
N ASP A 55 15.35 1.79 8.62
CA ASP A 55 14.35 0.80 9.02
C ASP A 55 13.01 1.47 9.32
N PHE A 56 11.97 1.08 8.58
CA PHE A 56 10.59 1.50 8.81
C PHE A 56 9.78 0.36 9.42
N THR A 57 8.84 0.69 10.30
CA THR A 57 7.87 -0.28 10.83
C THR A 57 6.54 -0.19 10.08
N PRO A 58 5.76 -1.28 9.99
CA PRO A 58 4.44 -1.25 9.35
C PRO A 58 3.52 -0.15 9.89
N ASN A 59 3.49 0.03 11.21
CA ASN A 59 2.66 1.07 11.83
C ASN A 59 3.09 2.49 11.46
N MET A 60 4.40 2.74 11.32
CA MET A 60 4.87 4.07 10.87
C MET A 60 4.38 4.38 9.47
N ILE A 61 4.43 3.40 8.57
CA ILE A 61 3.96 3.58 7.20
C ILE A 61 2.43 3.72 7.17
N LEU A 62 1.69 2.79 7.79
CA LEU A 62 0.22 2.83 7.83
C LEU A 62 -0.32 4.17 8.36
N ASN A 63 0.35 4.75 9.35
CA ASN A 63 0.00 6.05 9.90
C ASN A 63 0.18 7.23 8.94
N GLU A 64 0.85 7.06 7.81
CA GLU A 64 1.06 8.09 6.79
C GLU A 64 0.23 7.86 5.52
N LEU A 65 -0.46 6.73 5.41
CA LEU A 65 -1.27 6.38 4.24
C LEU A 65 -2.73 6.74 4.45
N SER A 66 -3.45 7.08 3.40
CA SER A 66 -4.92 7.20 3.41
C SER A 66 -5.60 6.01 2.72
N LYS A 67 -5.02 5.57 1.60
CA LYS A 67 -5.62 4.60 0.69
C LYS A 67 -4.55 3.80 -0.03
N VAL A 68 -4.86 2.54 -0.30
CA VAL A 68 -4.12 1.70 -1.24
C VAL A 68 -5.07 1.26 -2.35
N VAL A 69 -4.62 1.33 -3.59
CA VAL A 69 -5.36 0.80 -4.75
C VAL A 69 -4.53 -0.33 -5.35
N VAL A 70 -5.09 -1.53 -5.38
CA VAL A 70 -4.43 -2.73 -5.88
C VAL A 70 -5.25 -3.33 -7.02
N CYS A 71 -4.72 -3.24 -8.23
CA CYS A 71 -5.35 -3.79 -9.43
C CYS A 71 -6.81 -3.33 -9.63
N GLY A 72 -7.11 -2.08 -9.26
CA GLY A 72 -8.44 -1.47 -9.29
C GLY A 72 -9.31 -1.71 -8.05
N ARG A 73 -8.87 -2.51 -7.07
CA ARG A 73 -9.51 -2.64 -5.75
C ARG A 73 -8.99 -1.54 -4.83
N GLU A 74 -9.87 -0.71 -4.31
CA GLU A 74 -9.52 0.31 -3.33
C GLU A 74 -9.69 -0.21 -1.90
N VAL A 75 -8.72 0.06 -1.03
CA VAL A 75 -8.78 -0.22 0.41
C VAL A 75 -8.37 1.04 1.17
N GLU A 76 -9.26 1.53 2.03
CA GLU A 76 -8.98 2.63 2.93
C GLU A 76 -8.16 2.14 4.13
N VAL A 77 -7.24 2.99 4.60
CA VAL A 77 -6.40 2.69 5.76
C VAL A 77 -7.01 3.38 6.98
N GLU A 78 -7.60 2.62 7.90
CA GLU A 78 -8.13 3.15 9.17
C GLU A 78 -6.99 3.77 10.01
N GLY A 79 -7.19 5.01 10.49
CA GLY A 79 -6.15 5.83 11.14
C GLY A 79 -5.33 6.70 10.18
N GLY A 80 -5.52 6.48 8.88
CA GLY A 80 -4.96 7.21 7.75
C GLY A 80 -5.72 8.47 7.35
N ASN A 81 -7.02 8.48 7.62
CA ASN A 81 -7.89 9.59 7.26
C ASN A 81 -7.99 10.56 8.45
N PRO A 82 -7.48 11.81 8.37
CA PRO A 82 -7.67 12.81 9.43
C PRO A 82 -9.13 13.28 9.56
N ALA A 83 -10.04 12.80 8.70
CA ALA A 83 -11.46 13.10 8.75
C ALA A 83 -12.27 12.01 9.49
N PHE A 84 -11.93 11.74 10.75
CA PHE A 84 -12.86 11.22 11.76
C PHE A 84 -12.60 11.87 13.12
#